data_AF-A0A7K2JVQ6-F1
#
_entry.id   AF-A0A7K2JVQ6-F1
#
_cell.length_a   1.000
_cell.length_b   1.000
_cell.length_c   1.000
_cell.angle_alpha   90.00
_cell.angle_beta   90.00
_cell.angle_gamma   90.00
#
_symmetry.space_group_name_H-M   'P 1'
#
loop_
_entity.id
_entity.type
_entity.pdbx_description
1 polymer ?
#
loop_
_entity_poly.entity_id
_entity_poly.type
_entity_poly.pdbx_seq_one_letter_code
_entity_poly.pdbx_strand_id
1 'polypeptide(L)'
;MAGARRARQETRQEIDRFLSTEPVQVAELDLGDDEEAAALRPGPGSPPVTSGAVFVLVRRRGRPVGTLLARVPEGADPTRTLAALARRLHPAPAGGPGAATPNGRLGSPVASPGVSVVVATRERARLLGRALDSLLAQDHPDVEIVVVDNAPVTDETRELVERKYAERVRYVCEPAPGLAVAHNRGLAAVRGEVVAFTDDDVVADPRWLTELTAPFAADPGLGCATGLILPARLRTPAQVLLESHGGFAKGFTPRTYDPAHPPAGEPLFPFTAGRFGSGANMAFRTAVLRAAGGFDPATGAGTHARGGDDLYGFVRVLAQGGRLHYTPTALVWHHHRETWRDLETQAYGYGAGLTVYLTAILVNRPALLPALLARLPRGLAHARALTAVRDTDGGGAPGGHDERTHPWPRRLSRLQRRGMVYGPVGYLRARYALRSAPRGTR
;
A
#
# COMPACT_ATOMS: atom_id res chain seq x y z
N MET A 1 -2.79 -5.26 43.78
CA MET A 1 -2.52 -6.63 43.29
C MET A 1 -3.49 -7.12 42.20
N ALA A 2 -4.79 -6.82 42.25
CA ALA A 2 -5.78 -7.30 41.27
C ALA A 2 -5.52 -6.84 39.82
N GLY A 3 -5.10 -5.57 39.60
CA GLY A 3 -4.81 -5.04 38.27
C GLY A 3 -3.62 -5.70 37.57
N ALA A 4 -2.56 -6.05 38.31
CA ALA A 4 -1.39 -6.73 37.76
C ALA A 4 -1.69 -8.19 37.37
N ARG A 5 -2.55 -8.88 38.13
CA ARG A 5 -3.02 -10.23 37.78
C ARG A 5 -3.90 -10.22 36.53
N ARG A 6 -4.83 -9.27 36.44
CA ARG A 6 -5.67 -9.08 35.24
C ARG A 6 -4.84 -8.78 34.00
N ALA A 7 -3.87 -7.86 34.08
CA ALA A 7 -3.01 -7.53 32.95
C ALA A 7 -2.16 -8.73 32.46
N ARG A 8 -1.67 -9.57 33.38
CA ARG A 8 -0.94 -10.80 33.02
C ARG A 8 -1.84 -11.83 32.34
N GLN A 9 -3.07 -12.01 32.83
CA GLN A 9 -4.05 -12.91 32.23
C GLN A 9 -4.45 -12.46 30.82
N GLU A 10 -4.73 -11.16 30.63
CA GLU A 10 -5.03 -10.58 29.31
C GLU A 10 -3.85 -10.77 28.33
N THR A 11 -2.61 -10.57 28.80
CA THR A 11 -1.41 -10.78 27.95
C THR A 11 -1.26 -12.25 27.54
N ARG A 12 -1.53 -13.19 28.46
CA ARG A 12 -1.47 -14.62 28.16
C ARG A 12 -2.52 -15.02 27.11
N GLN A 13 -3.75 -14.52 27.26
CA GLN A 13 -4.81 -14.75 26.28
C GLN A 13 -4.47 -14.18 24.89
N GLU A 14 -3.83 -13.01 24.81
CA GLU A 14 -3.34 -12.45 23.54
C GLU A 14 -2.28 -13.34 22.88
N ILE A 15 -1.34 -13.88 23.68
CA ILE A 15 -0.30 -14.79 23.19
C ILE A 15 -0.92 -16.10 22.69
N ASP A 16 -1.81 -16.71 23.49
CA ASP A 16 -2.45 -17.98 23.14
C ASP A 16 -3.24 -17.82 21.82
N ARG A 17 -3.96 -16.70 21.64
CA ARG A 17 -4.68 -16.37 20.40
C ARG A 17 -3.75 -16.15 19.21
N PHE A 18 -2.62 -15.46 19.42
CA PHE A 18 -1.62 -15.27 18.38
C PHE A 18 -1.06 -16.63 17.92
N LEU A 19 -0.72 -17.50 18.86
CA LEU A 19 -0.19 -18.83 18.57
C LEU A 19 -1.22 -19.76 17.93
N SER A 20 -2.52 -19.54 18.15
CA SER A 20 -3.60 -20.33 17.55
C SER A 20 -4.09 -19.81 16.19
N THR A 21 -3.49 -18.74 15.65
CA THR A 21 -3.93 -18.18 14.36
C THR A 21 -3.45 -19.09 13.21
N GLU A 22 -4.40 -19.68 12.49
CA GLU A 22 -4.11 -20.59 11.38
C GLU A 22 -3.65 -19.82 10.12
N PRO A 23 -2.76 -20.41 9.30
CA PRO A 23 -2.47 -19.91 7.96
C PRO A 23 -3.72 -19.82 7.07
N VAL A 24 -3.75 -18.82 6.20
CA VAL A 24 -4.78 -18.65 5.17
C VAL A 24 -4.13 -18.77 3.80
N GLN A 25 -4.69 -19.62 2.95
CA GLN A 25 -4.23 -19.75 1.57
C GLN A 25 -4.59 -18.49 0.77
N VAL A 26 -3.77 -18.09 -0.20
CA VAL A 26 -4.05 -16.91 -1.05
C VAL A 26 -4.21 -17.38 -2.49
N ALA A 27 -5.29 -16.94 -3.13
CA ALA A 27 -5.65 -17.34 -4.49
C ALA A 27 -6.28 -16.21 -5.29
N GLU A 28 -6.39 -16.43 -6.59
CA GLU A 28 -7.11 -15.59 -7.55
C GLU A 28 -8.13 -16.45 -8.28
N LEU A 29 -9.35 -15.95 -8.42
CA LEU A 29 -10.43 -16.62 -9.12
C LEU A 29 -10.97 -15.69 -10.20
N ASP A 30 -10.81 -16.06 -11.45
CA ASP A 30 -11.42 -15.34 -12.58
C ASP A 30 -12.75 -16.01 -12.97
N LEU A 31 -13.83 -15.25 -12.84
CA LEU A 31 -15.17 -15.64 -13.27
C LEU A 31 -15.31 -15.32 -14.76
N GLY A 32 -15.50 -16.36 -15.57
CA GLY A 32 -15.76 -16.28 -17.01
C GLY A 32 -17.18 -15.85 -17.35
N ASP A 33 -17.51 -15.94 -18.64
CA ASP A 33 -18.80 -15.52 -19.20
C ASP A 33 -19.93 -16.51 -18.92
N ASP A 34 -19.62 -17.81 -18.92
CA ASP A 34 -20.57 -18.86 -18.64
C ASP A 34 -20.64 -19.17 -17.14
N GLU A 35 -21.81 -19.63 -16.67
CA GLU A 35 -22.02 -20.05 -15.28
C GLU A 35 -21.12 -21.21 -14.81
N GLU A 36 -20.36 -21.85 -15.69
CA GLU A 36 -19.41 -22.90 -15.33
C GLU A 36 -17.94 -22.51 -15.52
N ALA A 37 -17.66 -21.45 -16.27
CA ALA A 37 -16.29 -21.03 -16.56
C ALA A 37 -15.71 -20.25 -15.37
N ALA A 38 -14.88 -20.91 -14.56
CA ALA A 38 -14.11 -20.26 -13.50
C ALA A 38 -12.68 -20.81 -13.48
N ALA A 39 -11.69 -19.90 -13.38
CA ALA A 39 -10.28 -20.26 -13.34
C ALA A 39 -9.68 -19.88 -11.99
N LEU A 40 -9.40 -20.89 -11.15
CA LEU A 40 -8.71 -20.70 -9.87
C LEU A 40 -7.20 -20.84 -10.06
N ARG A 41 -6.44 -19.87 -9.56
CA ARG A 41 -4.98 -19.86 -9.57
C ARG A 41 -4.47 -19.55 -8.17
N PRO A 42 -3.33 -20.12 -7.74
CA PRO A 42 -2.69 -19.68 -6.51
C PRO A 42 -2.23 -18.24 -6.66
N GLY A 43 -2.29 -17.45 -5.58
CA GLY A 43 -1.72 -16.11 -5.56
C GLY A 43 -0.19 -16.13 -5.74
N PRO A 44 0.46 -14.99 -5.99
CA PRO A 44 1.88 -14.96 -6.31
C PRO A 44 2.79 -15.68 -5.30
N GLY A 45 3.38 -16.78 -5.76
CA GLY A 45 4.25 -17.64 -4.95
C GLY A 45 3.54 -18.41 -3.83
N SER A 46 2.22 -18.53 -3.87
CA SER A 46 1.43 -19.41 -3.01
C SER A 46 1.33 -20.82 -3.61
N PRO A 47 1.18 -21.87 -2.79
CA PRO A 47 0.93 -23.23 -3.30
C PRO A 47 -0.49 -23.34 -3.88
N PRO A 48 -0.79 -24.40 -4.68
CA PRO A 48 -2.15 -24.70 -5.14
C PRO A 48 -3.14 -24.78 -3.97
N VAL A 49 -4.39 -24.36 -4.22
CA VAL A 49 -5.44 -24.32 -3.21
C VAL A 49 -5.93 -25.74 -2.88
N THR A 50 -6.00 -26.06 -1.59
CA THR A 50 -6.59 -27.28 -1.05
C THR A 50 -7.76 -26.96 -0.11
N SER A 51 -8.19 -27.91 0.73
CA SER A 51 -9.12 -27.64 1.82
C SER A 51 -8.54 -26.65 2.85
N GLY A 52 -9.42 -25.97 3.60
CA GLY A 52 -9.07 -24.98 4.62
C GLY A 52 -9.44 -23.55 4.25
N ALA A 53 -8.94 -22.58 5.02
CA ALA A 53 -9.21 -21.15 4.80
C ALA A 53 -8.47 -20.61 3.57
N VAL A 54 -9.17 -19.83 2.74
CA VAL A 54 -8.67 -19.24 1.50
C VAL A 54 -9.14 -17.80 1.38
N PHE A 55 -8.18 -16.89 1.24
CA PHE A 55 -8.37 -15.52 0.79
C PHE A 55 -8.27 -15.48 -0.73
N VAL A 56 -9.30 -14.98 -1.41
CA VAL A 56 -9.40 -15.00 -2.86
C VAL A 56 -9.61 -13.59 -3.39
N LEU A 57 -8.76 -13.16 -4.32
CA LEU A 57 -9.10 -12.05 -5.22
C LEU A 57 -10.08 -12.56 -6.27
N VAL A 58 -11.24 -11.93 -6.37
CA VAL A 58 -12.23 -12.24 -7.39
C VAL A 58 -12.03 -11.31 -8.57
N ARG A 59 -11.87 -11.90 -9.75
CA ARG A 59 -11.81 -11.22 -11.03
C ARG A 59 -13.03 -11.58 -11.88
N ARG A 60 -13.34 -10.69 -12.81
CA ARG A 60 -14.28 -10.94 -13.90
C ARG A 60 -13.63 -10.47 -15.19
N ARG A 61 -13.34 -11.41 -16.10
CA ARG A 61 -12.60 -11.13 -17.35
C ARG A 61 -11.26 -10.44 -17.06
N GLY A 62 -10.49 -10.98 -16.11
CA GLY A 62 -9.21 -10.43 -15.69
C GLY A 62 -9.25 -9.17 -14.83
N ARG A 63 -10.40 -8.50 -14.69
CA ARG A 63 -10.52 -7.26 -13.89
C ARG A 63 -10.84 -7.58 -12.42
N PRO A 64 -10.10 -7.05 -11.44
CA PRO A 64 -10.44 -7.18 -10.02
C PRO A 64 -11.81 -6.57 -9.71
N VAL A 65 -12.70 -7.33 -9.06
CA VAL A 65 -14.04 -6.86 -8.67
C VAL A 65 -14.30 -6.94 -7.17
N GLY A 66 -13.54 -7.75 -6.45
CA GLY A 66 -13.72 -7.93 -5.02
C GLY A 66 -12.73 -8.92 -4.42
N THR A 67 -12.89 -9.18 -3.13
CA THR A 67 -12.24 -10.28 -2.44
C THR A 67 -13.28 -11.13 -1.73
N LEU A 68 -12.94 -12.37 -1.39
CA LEU A 68 -13.70 -13.16 -0.42
C LEU A 68 -12.74 -13.93 0.48
N LEU A 69 -13.15 -14.12 1.73
CA LEU A 69 -12.51 -15.05 2.66
C LEU A 69 -13.47 -16.22 2.88
N ALA A 70 -13.06 -17.42 2.52
CA ALA A 70 -13.90 -18.61 2.59
C ALA A 70 -13.14 -19.83 3.11
N ARG A 71 -13.87 -20.88 3.50
CA ARG A 71 -13.29 -22.18 3.86
C ARG A 71 -13.73 -23.23 2.85
N VAL A 72 -12.77 -23.92 2.24
CA VAL A 72 -13.01 -25.07 1.35
C VAL A 72 -13.10 -26.34 2.20
N PRO A 73 -14.24 -27.06 2.20
CA PRO A 73 -14.37 -28.32 2.94
C PRO A 73 -13.38 -29.39 2.46
N GLU A 74 -13.06 -30.33 3.33
CA GLU A 74 -12.27 -31.50 2.95
C GLU A 74 -13.00 -32.33 1.89
N GLY A 75 -12.28 -32.73 0.83
CA GLY A 75 -12.85 -33.47 -0.31
C GLY A 75 -13.67 -32.64 -1.31
N ALA A 76 -13.91 -31.35 -1.06
CA ALA A 76 -14.61 -30.48 -2.00
C ALA A 76 -13.67 -29.94 -3.11
N ASP A 77 -14.23 -29.68 -4.30
CA ASP A 77 -13.54 -28.98 -5.39
C ASP A 77 -13.38 -27.49 -5.05
N PRO A 78 -12.15 -26.98 -4.84
CA PRO A 78 -11.93 -25.59 -4.47
C PRO A 78 -12.48 -24.59 -5.50
N THR A 79 -12.35 -24.88 -6.79
CA THR A 79 -12.80 -23.99 -7.86
C THR A 79 -14.32 -23.85 -7.83
N ARG A 80 -15.04 -24.97 -7.74
CA ARG A 80 -16.51 -24.95 -7.68
C ARG A 80 -17.03 -24.26 -6.42
N THR A 81 -16.46 -24.59 -5.26
CA THR A 81 -16.87 -23.99 -3.98
C THR A 81 -16.67 -22.48 -3.96
N LEU A 82 -15.48 -22.02 -4.38
CA LEU A 82 -15.14 -20.59 -4.36
C LEU A 82 -15.91 -19.81 -5.43
N ALA A 83 -16.14 -20.40 -6.62
CA ALA A 83 -16.93 -19.77 -7.69
C ALA A 83 -18.40 -19.56 -7.31
N ALA A 84 -19.03 -20.55 -6.66
CA ALA A 84 -20.40 -20.43 -6.18
C ALA A 84 -20.54 -19.27 -5.18
N LEU A 85 -19.62 -19.17 -4.21
CA LEU A 85 -19.60 -18.09 -3.24
C LEU A 85 -19.29 -16.73 -3.89
N ALA A 86 -18.30 -16.68 -4.78
CA ALA A 86 -17.90 -15.45 -5.47
C ALA A 86 -19.04 -14.85 -6.28
N ARG A 87 -19.82 -15.66 -7.00
CA ARG A 87 -20.97 -15.17 -7.78
C ARG A 87 -22.09 -14.60 -6.92
N ARG A 88 -22.29 -15.15 -5.73
CA ARG A 88 -23.28 -14.65 -4.76
C ARG A 88 -22.86 -13.31 -4.15
N LEU A 89 -21.58 -13.17 -3.80
CA LEU A 89 -21.05 -11.97 -3.14
C LEU A 89 -20.73 -10.84 -4.12
N HIS A 90 -20.30 -11.19 -5.33
CA HIS A 90 -19.89 -10.26 -6.38
C HIS A 90 -20.72 -10.49 -7.65
N PRO A 91 -22.05 -10.26 -7.59
CA PRO A 91 -22.95 -10.52 -8.72
C PRO A 91 -22.56 -9.69 -9.94
N ALA A 92 -22.90 -10.19 -11.13
CA ALA A 92 -22.74 -9.40 -12.34
C ALA A 92 -23.57 -8.11 -12.21
N PRO A 93 -23.07 -6.95 -12.67
CA PRO A 93 -23.88 -5.74 -12.71
C PRO A 93 -25.17 -6.00 -13.49
N ALA A 94 -26.29 -5.44 -13.02
CA ALA A 94 -27.59 -5.60 -13.64
C ALA A 94 -27.61 -4.91 -15.02
N GLY A 95 -27.23 -5.68 -16.04
CA GLY A 95 -27.22 -5.30 -17.44
C GLY A 95 -26.51 -6.43 -18.17
N GLY A 96 -27.21 -7.04 -19.14
CA GLY A 96 -26.78 -8.27 -19.83
C GLY A 96 -25.40 -8.18 -20.49
N PRO A 97 -24.96 -9.23 -21.22
CA PRO A 97 -23.68 -9.23 -21.92
C PRO A 97 -23.67 -8.10 -22.98
N GLY A 98 -23.25 -6.90 -22.57
CA GLY A 98 -23.47 -5.68 -23.34
C GLY A 98 -23.71 -4.39 -22.52
N ALA A 99 -23.86 -4.47 -21.19
CA ALA A 99 -23.82 -3.27 -20.35
C ALA A 99 -22.44 -2.61 -20.46
N ALA A 100 -22.43 -1.49 -21.19
CA ALA A 100 -21.27 -0.73 -21.60
C ALA A 100 -20.07 -0.88 -20.65
N THR A 101 -19.03 -1.57 -21.13
CA THR A 101 -17.67 -1.15 -20.82
C THR A 101 -17.62 0.37 -21.01
N PRO A 102 -16.99 1.16 -20.13
CA PRO A 102 -16.45 2.45 -20.55
C PRO A 102 -15.26 2.22 -21.50
N ASN A 103 -15.39 1.34 -22.50
CA ASN A 103 -14.77 1.52 -23.82
C ASN A 103 -15.73 2.39 -24.62
N GLY A 104 -15.94 3.60 -24.10
CA GLY A 104 -16.78 4.63 -24.68
C GLY A 104 -15.93 5.80 -25.15
N ARG A 105 -14.89 5.49 -25.95
CA ARG A 105 -14.31 6.28 -27.05
C ARG A 105 -12.97 5.66 -27.43
N LEU A 106 -12.96 4.94 -28.56
CA LEU A 106 -11.86 5.03 -29.52
C LEU A 106 -11.84 6.49 -30.05
N GLY A 107 -11.48 7.43 -29.17
CA GLY A 107 -10.73 8.59 -29.60
C GLY A 107 -9.34 8.09 -29.96
N SER A 108 -8.61 8.84 -30.80
CA SER A 108 -7.21 8.56 -31.14
C SER A 108 -6.45 7.96 -29.95
N PRO A 109 -5.61 6.93 -30.14
CA PRO A 109 -4.92 6.28 -29.03
C PRO A 109 -4.26 7.39 -28.20
N VAL A 110 -4.81 7.65 -27.01
CA VAL A 110 -4.16 8.56 -26.08
C VAL A 110 -2.90 7.80 -25.70
N ALA A 111 -1.77 8.24 -26.24
CA ALA A 111 -0.50 7.56 -26.03
C ALA A 111 -0.30 7.38 -24.52
N SER A 112 -0.08 6.12 -24.09
CA SER A 112 0.23 5.85 -22.70
C SER A 112 1.46 6.67 -22.31
N PRO A 113 1.42 7.45 -21.23
CA PRO A 113 2.55 8.28 -20.86
C PRO A 113 3.74 7.39 -20.51
N GLY A 114 4.94 7.76 -20.98
CA GLY A 114 6.16 7.04 -20.60
C GLY A 114 6.29 7.00 -19.07
N VAL A 115 6.55 5.81 -18.52
CA VAL A 115 6.57 5.60 -17.07
C VAL A 115 7.95 5.14 -16.60
N SER A 116 8.41 5.73 -15.51
CA SER A 116 9.57 5.23 -14.79
C SER A 116 9.16 4.64 -13.44
N VAL A 117 9.54 3.40 -13.17
CA VAL A 117 9.30 2.73 -11.89
C VAL A 117 10.53 2.84 -11.01
N VAL A 118 10.38 3.41 -9.82
CA VAL A 118 11.42 3.47 -8.79
C VAL A 118 11.14 2.41 -7.74
N VAL A 119 12.11 1.53 -7.51
CA VAL A 119 12.09 0.52 -6.44
C VAL A 119 13.22 0.81 -5.47
N ALA A 120 12.90 1.30 -4.28
CA ALA A 120 13.87 1.47 -3.22
C ALA A 120 14.05 0.16 -2.46
N THR A 121 15.30 -0.22 -2.19
CA THR A 121 15.62 -1.49 -1.53
C THR A 121 16.83 -1.34 -0.62
N ARG A 122 16.93 -2.23 0.37
CA ARG A 122 18.10 -2.33 1.25
C ARG A 122 18.20 -3.74 1.82
N GLU A 123 19.30 -4.44 1.50
CA GLU A 123 19.62 -5.78 2.02
C GLU A 123 18.48 -6.81 1.83
N ARG A 124 17.82 -6.75 0.68
CA ARG A 124 16.61 -7.55 0.35
C ARG A 124 16.64 -8.10 -1.07
N ALA A 125 17.83 -8.40 -1.58
CA ALA A 125 18.06 -8.87 -2.96
C ALA A 125 17.06 -9.96 -3.40
N ARG A 126 16.75 -10.93 -2.54
CA ARG A 126 15.77 -11.99 -2.86
C ARG A 126 14.35 -11.46 -3.11
N LEU A 127 13.87 -10.52 -2.29
CA LEU A 127 12.54 -9.93 -2.46
C LEU A 127 12.53 -9.08 -3.73
N LEU A 128 13.56 -8.24 -3.89
CA LEU A 128 13.77 -7.39 -5.05
C LEU A 128 13.73 -8.17 -6.37
N GLY A 129 14.40 -9.33 -6.45
CA GLY A 129 14.40 -10.14 -7.67
C GLY A 129 12.98 -10.56 -8.11
N ARG A 130 12.09 -10.89 -7.16
CA ARG A 130 10.69 -11.22 -7.49
C ARG A 130 9.91 -9.99 -7.93
N ALA A 131 10.12 -8.84 -7.28
CA ALA A 131 9.50 -7.58 -7.69
C ALA A 131 9.92 -7.23 -9.13
N LEU A 132 11.23 -7.27 -9.42
CA LEU A 132 11.77 -7.00 -10.76
C LEU A 132 11.25 -7.97 -11.83
N ASP A 133 11.17 -9.27 -11.53
CA ASP A 133 10.59 -10.26 -12.45
C ASP A 133 9.13 -9.91 -12.81
N SER A 134 8.34 -9.38 -11.87
CA SER A 134 6.96 -8.94 -12.13
C SER A 134 6.85 -7.60 -12.87
N LEU A 135 7.79 -6.68 -12.63
CA LEU A 135 7.85 -5.38 -13.30
C LEU A 135 8.30 -5.52 -14.77
N LEU A 136 9.16 -6.48 -15.06
CA LEU A 136 9.60 -6.79 -16.43
C LEU A 136 8.54 -7.53 -17.26
N ALA A 137 7.46 -8.00 -16.63
CA ALA A 137 6.35 -8.70 -17.26
C ALA A 137 5.12 -7.80 -17.51
N GLN A 138 5.24 -6.49 -17.29
CA GLN A 138 4.13 -5.53 -17.47
C GLN A 138 3.77 -5.34 -18.94
N ASP A 139 2.49 -5.09 -19.22
CA ASP A 139 1.97 -4.85 -20.58
C ASP A 139 2.11 -3.40 -21.07
N HIS A 140 2.89 -2.57 -20.39
CA HIS A 140 3.06 -1.15 -20.69
C HIS A 140 4.19 -0.94 -21.73
N PRO A 141 3.96 -0.12 -22.79
CA PRO A 141 4.88 -0.06 -23.95
C PRO A 141 6.16 0.74 -23.72
N ASP A 142 6.16 1.71 -22.79
CA ASP A 142 7.31 2.59 -22.52
C ASP A 142 7.59 2.62 -21.00
N VAL A 143 8.53 1.78 -20.57
CA VAL A 143 8.85 1.54 -19.16
C VAL A 143 10.36 1.64 -18.91
N GLU A 144 10.74 2.50 -17.98
CA GLU A 144 12.07 2.54 -17.37
C GLU A 144 11.99 1.98 -15.95
N ILE A 145 12.88 1.09 -15.53
CA ILE A 145 12.95 0.59 -14.15
C ILE A 145 14.26 1.06 -13.51
N VAL A 146 14.14 1.73 -12.36
CA VAL A 146 15.26 2.23 -11.57
C VAL A 146 15.22 1.60 -10.18
N VAL A 147 16.25 0.82 -9.86
CA VAL A 147 16.49 0.31 -8.51
C VAL A 147 17.36 1.30 -7.75
N VAL A 148 16.90 1.72 -6.58
CA VAL A 148 17.66 2.56 -5.67
C VAL A 148 18.07 1.73 -4.45
N ASP A 149 19.35 1.38 -4.39
CA ASP A 149 19.95 0.67 -3.27
C ASP A 149 20.32 1.66 -2.16
N ASN A 150 19.59 1.61 -1.04
CA ASN A 150 19.61 2.65 -0.01
C ASN A 150 20.48 2.29 1.19
N ALA A 151 21.55 3.06 1.38
CA ALA A 151 22.58 2.85 2.39
C ALA A 151 23.02 1.38 2.50
N PRO A 152 23.42 0.75 1.37
CA PRO A 152 23.88 -0.63 1.36
C PRO A 152 25.12 -0.76 2.24
N VAL A 153 25.23 -1.90 2.91
CA VAL A 153 26.43 -2.33 3.63
C VAL A 153 27.05 -3.58 3.01
N THR A 154 26.38 -4.16 2.01
CA THR A 154 26.86 -5.26 1.15
C THR A 154 26.68 -4.90 -0.33
N ASP A 155 27.31 -5.66 -1.23
CA ASP A 155 27.13 -5.50 -2.68
C ASP A 155 26.00 -6.41 -3.25
N GLU A 156 25.26 -7.15 -2.41
CA GLU A 156 24.29 -8.17 -2.87
C GLU A 156 23.23 -7.61 -3.83
N THR A 157 22.70 -6.41 -3.55
CA THR A 157 21.72 -5.72 -4.40
C THR A 157 22.33 -5.35 -5.75
N ARG A 158 23.52 -4.71 -5.74
CA ARG A 158 24.24 -4.31 -6.96
C ARG A 158 24.48 -5.52 -7.84
N GLU A 159 25.07 -6.56 -7.24
CA GLU A 159 25.42 -7.77 -7.96
C GLU A 159 24.21 -8.50 -8.55
N LEU A 160 23.08 -8.53 -7.84
CA LEU A 160 21.84 -9.08 -8.38
C LEU A 160 21.38 -8.31 -9.64
N VAL A 161 21.36 -6.97 -9.56
CA VAL A 161 20.93 -6.13 -10.69
C VAL A 161 21.88 -6.26 -11.87
N GLU A 162 23.19 -6.18 -11.63
CA GLU A 162 24.21 -6.26 -12.69
C GLU A 162 24.24 -7.64 -13.37
N ARG A 163 24.06 -8.73 -12.62
CA ARG A 163 24.12 -10.09 -13.21
C ARG A 163 22.84 -10.52 -13.90
N LYS A 164 21.66 -10.19 -13.37
CA LYS A 164 20.37 -10.71 -13.86
C LYS A 164 19.55 -9.69 -14.66
N TYR A 165 19.78 -8.39 -14.45
CA TYR A 165 18.85 -7.34 -14.90
C TYR A 165 19.49 -6.15 -15.62
N ALA A 166 20.81 -6.11 -15.80
CA ALA A 166 21.56 -4.94 -16.29
C ALA A 166 21.03 -4.31 -17.58
N GLU A 167 20.51 -5.11 -18.51
CA GLU A 167 19.99 -4.63 -19.81
C GLU A 167 18.67 -3.87 -19.69
N ARG A 168 17.88 -4.12 -18.65
CA ARG A 168 16.50 -3.64 -18.52
C ARG A 168 16.23 -2.85 -17.24
N VAL A 169 17.17 -2.87 -16.30
CA VAL A 169 17.03 -2.23 -14.98
C VAL A 169 18.26 -1.40 -14.69
N ARG A 170 18.03 -0.13 -14.35
CA ARG A 170 19.09 0.80 -13.96
C ARG A 170 19.33 0.72 -12.45
N TYR A 171 20.56 0.42 -12.06
CA TYR A 171 20.99 0.49 -10.66
C TYR A 171 21.44 1.90 -10.28
N VAL A 172 21.02 2.38 -9.10
CA VAL A 172 21.49 3.62 -8.49
C VAL A 172 21.75 3.37 -7.01
N CYS A 173 22.93 3.74 -6.51
CA CYS A 173 23.24 3.74 -5.09
C CYS A 173 22.88 5.10 -4.46
N GLU A 174 22.23 5.07 -3.30
CA GLU A 174 22.01 6.21 -2.42
C GLU A 174 22.68 5.95 -1.07
N PRO A 175 23.83 6.57 -0.76
CA PRO A 175 24.58 6.25 0.45
C PRO A 175 23.89 6.73 1.74
N ALA A 176 23.02 7.73 1.69
CA ALA A 176 22.36 8.26 2.87
C ALA A 176 21.08 7.47 3.20
N PRO A 177 20.89 7.00 4.45
CA PRO A 177 19.73 6.20 4.82
C PRO A 177 18.44 7.03 4.81
N GLY A 178 17.37 6.44 4.29
CA GLY A 178 16.02 7.01 4.35
C GLY A 178 15.22 6.71 3.08
N LEU A 179 14.00 6.20 3.24
CA LEU A 179 13.13 5.86 2.11
C LEU A 179 12.81 7.08 1.25
N ALA A 180 12.49 8.22 1.87
CA ALA A 180 12.28 9.47 1.15
C ALA A 180 13.54 9.96 0.41
N VAL A 181 14.74 9.71 0.96
CA VAL A 181 16.02 10.02 0.31
C VAL A 181 16.20 9.14 -0.93
N ALA A 182 15.96 7.84 -0.80
CA ALA A 182 16.02 6.89 -1.91
C ALA A 182 14.99 7.21 -3.01
N HIS A 183 13.74 7.52 -2.63
CA HIS A 183 12.71 7.96 -3.57
C HIS A 183 13.12 9.23 -4.33
N ASN A 184 13.72 10.21 -3.64
CA ASN A 184 14.21 11.43 -4.28
C ASN A 184 15.41 11.16 -5.20
N ARG A 185 16.31 10.24 -4.81
CA ARG A 185 17.42 9.79 -5.67
C ARG A 185 16.89 9.13 -6.95
N GLY A 186 15.87 8.28 -6.83
CA GLY A 186 15.16 7.70 -7.97
C GLY A 186 14.50 8.79 -8.83
N LEU A 187 13.74 9.70 -8.21
CA LEU A 187 13.07 10.82 -8.89
C LEU A 187 14.03 11.71 -9.70
N ALA A 188 15.27 11.86 -9.25
CA ALA A 188 16.31 12.58 -9.99
C ALA A 188 16.84 11.81 -11.20
N ALA A 189 16.78 10.46 -11.17
CA ALA A 189 17.29 9.59 -12.22
C ALA A 189 16.28 9.31 -13.35
N VAL A 190 14.98 9.39 -13.06
CA VAL A 190 13.89 8.98 -13.98
C VAL A 190 13.63 9.96 -15.12
N ARG A 191 13.13 9.44 -16.24
CA ARG A 191 12.82 10.20 -17.46
C ARG A 191 11.34 10.20 -17.86
N GLY A 192 10.54 9.26 -17.35
CA GLY A 192 9.13 9.13 -17.67
C GLY A 192 8.31 10.36 -17.30
N GLU A 193 7.24 10.62 -18.06
CA GLU A 193 6.24 11.63 -17.74
C GLU A 193 5.55 11.32 -16.41
N VAL A 194 5.37 10.02 -16.13
CA VAL A 194 4.88 9.49 -14.86
C VAL A 194 6.01 8.76 -14.13
N VAL A 195 6.11 8.95 -12.83
CA VAL A 195 6.98 8.18 -11.95
C VAL A 195 6.13 7.34 -11.00
N ALA A 196 6.28 6.02 -11.08
CA ALA A 196 5.65 5.07 -10.17
C ALA A 196 6.65 4.65 -9.09
N PHE A 197 6.16 4.45 -7.87
CA PHE A 197 6.91 3.94 -6.74
C PHE A 197 6.26 2.65 -6.26
N THR A 198 7.09 1.64 -6.01
CA THR A 198 6.67 0.38 -5.42
C THR A 198 7.81 -0.22 -4.59
N ASP A 199 7.47 -1.13 -3.68
CA ASP A 199 8.41 -1.67 -2.72
C ASP A 199 9.10 -2.96 -3.24
N ASP A 200 10.25 -3.30 -2.67
CA ASP A 200 10.98 -4.52 -3.03
C ASP A 200 10.27 -5.83 -2.59
N ASP A 201 9.23 -5.71 -1.77
CA ASP A 201 8.44 -6.82 -1.25
C ASP A 201 7.05 -6.93 -1.89
N VAL A 202 6.85 -6.32 -3.07
CA VAL A 202 5.64 -6.50 -3.87
C VAL A 202 5.83 -7.40 -5.10
N VAL A 203 4.72 -7.92 -5.61
CA VAL A 203 4.61 -8.51 -6.95
C VAL A 203 3.53 -7.71 -7.70
N ALA A 204 3.90 -7.03 -8.78
CA ALA A 204 2.97 -6.24 -9.57
C ALA A 204 2.03 -7.14 -10.39
N ASP A 205 0.74 -6.80 -10.43
CA ASP A 205 -0.22 -7.45 -11.34
C ASP A 205 0.19 -7.21 -12.81
N PRO A 206 -0.06 -8.12 -13.77
CA PRO A 206 0.40 -7.95 -15.16
C PRO A 206 -0.05 -6.64 -15.83
N ARG A 207 -1.20 -6.11 -15.43
CA ARG A 207 -1.76 -4.83 -15.94
C ARG A 207 -1.48 -3.64 -15.02
N TRP A 208 -0.69 -3.81 -13.96
CA TRP A 208 -0.51 -2.80 -12.92
C TRP A 208 -0.11 -1.44 -13.47
N LEU A 209 0.92 -1.37 -14.32
CA LEU A 209 1.37 -0.10 -14.91
C LEU A 209 0.30 0.52 -15.80
N THR A 210 -0.29 -0.25 -16.72
CA THR A 210 -1.34 0.23 -17.62
C THR A 210 -2.52 0.80 -16.84
N GLU A 211 -2.98 0.13 -15.79
CA GLU A 211 -4.09 0.62 -14.97
C GLU A 211 -3.67 1.82 -14.11
N LEU A 212 -2.45 1.83 -13.56
CA LEU A 212 -1.97 2.93 -12.71
C LEU A 212 -1.70 4.21 -13.51
N THR A 213 -1.28 4.09 -14.78
CA THR A 213 -0.97 5.25 -15.64
C THR A 213 -2.17 5.79 -16.41
N ALA A 214 -3.19 4.96 -16.68
CA ALA A 214 -4.38 5.37 -17.45
C ALA A 214 -5.05 6.67 -16.95
N PRO A 215 -5.17 6.94 -15.63
CA PRO A 215 -5.74 8.20 -15.14
C PRO A 215 -4.94 9.45 -15.56
N PHE A 216 -3.62 9.36 -15.73
CA PHE A 216 -2.79 10.50 -16.17
C PHE A 216 -2.98 10.85 -17.65
N ALA A 217 -3.26 9.83 -18.47
CA ALA A 217 -3.61 10.01 -19.87
C ALA A 217 -4.99 10.67 -20.02
N ALA A 218 -5.94 10.30 -19.15
CA ALA A 218 -7.30 10.83 -19.16
C ALA A 218 -7.41 12.24 -18.55
N ASP A 219 -6.51 12.61 -17.63
CA ASP A 219 -6.56 13.86 -16.89
C ASP A 219 -5.18 14.55 -16.81
N PRO A 220 -4.94 15.61 -17.63
CA PRO A 220 -3.73 16.43 -17.54
C PRO A 220 -3.52 17.11 -16.18
N GLY A 221 -4.59 17.38 -15.43
CA GLY A 221 -4.56 17.97 -14.09
C GLY A 221 -4.33 16.96 -12.95
N LEU A 222 -4.23 15.66 -13.27
CA LEU A 222 -3.92 14.64 -12.27
C LEU A 222 -2.45 14.74 -11.84
N GLY A 223 -2.24 14.89 -10.54
CA GLY A 223 -0.91 14.95 -9.95
C GLY A 223 -0.45 13.61 -9.37
N CYS A 224 -1.39 12.76 -8.93
CA CYS A 224 -1.10 11.49 -8.27
C CYS A 224 -2.15 10.42 -8.59
N ALA A 225 -1.70 9.17 -8.73
CA ALA A 225 -2.56 8.01 -8.73
C ALA A 225 -2.06 7.00 -7.69
N THR A 226 -2.95 6.20 -7.13
CA THR A 226 -2.64 5.14 -6.17
C THR A 226 -3.42 3.88 -6.54
N GLY A 227 -3.01 2.73 -6.03
CA GLY A 227 -3.65 1.46 -6.39
C GLY A 227 -3.96 0.53 -5.22
N LEU A 228 -4.58 -0.60 -5.56
CA LEU A 228 -4.95 -1.66 -4.62
C LEU A 228 -3.72 -2.46 -4.19
N ILE A 229 -3.66 -2.80 -2.91
CA ILE A 229 -2.60 -3.64 -2.34
C ILE A 229 -3.27 -4.78 -1.60
N LEU A 230 -2.97 -6.02 -2.01
CA LEU A 230 -3.49 -7.25 -1.43
C LEU A 230 -2.36 -8.10 -0.83
N PRO A 231 -2.63 -9.01 0.12
CA PRO A 231 -1.62 -9.90 0.68
C PRO A 231 -1.16 -10.92 -0.36
N ALA A 232 0.15 -11.00 -0.64
CA ALA A 232 0.71 -12.07 -1.47
C ALA A 232 0.63 -13.44 -0.77
N ARG A 233 0.74 -13.44 0.57
CA ARG A 233 0.79 -14.65 1.42
C ARG A 233 0.28 -14.35 2.83
N LEU A 234 -0.39 -15.33 3.44
CA LEU A 234 -0.90 -15.28 4.82
C LEU A 234 -0.51 -16.55 5.59
N ARG A 235 0.79 -16.83 5.68
CA ARG A 235 1.33 -18.08 6.27
C ARG A 235 1.61 -17.98 7.75
N THR A 236 1.78 -16.78 8.28
CA THR A 236 2.07 -16.57 9.70
C THR A 236 0.95 -15.80 10.39
N PRO A 237 0.79 -15.99 11.71
CA PRO A 237 -0.14 -15.20 12.51
C PRO A 237 0.02 -13.69 12.35
N ALA A 238 1.25 -13.20 12.17
CA ALA A 238 1.52 -11.77 12.00
C ALA A 238 0.90 -11.23 10.70
N GLN A 239 1.00 -11.98 9.60
CA GLN A 239 0.43 -11.63 8.31
C GLN A 239 -1.10 -11.64 8.36
N VAL A 240 -1.69 -12.69 8.94
CA VAL A 240 -3.14 -12.84 9.10
C VAL A 240 -3.72 -11.72 9.97
N LEU A 241 -3.05 -11.37 11.07
CA LEU A 241 -3.49 -10.27 11.95
C LEU A 241 -3.43 -8.91 11.26
N LEU A 242 -2.38 -8.63 10.49
CA LEU A 242 -2.27 -7.38 9.72
C LEU A 242 -3.44 -7.25 8.73
N GLU A 243 -3.70 -8.32 7.98
CA GLU A 243 -4.78 -8.35 7.00
C GLU A 243 -6.16 -8.18 7.66
N SER A 244 -6.40 -8.91 8.76
CA SER A 244 -7.64 -8.84 9.54
C SER A 244 -7.89 -7.46 10.15
N HIS A 245 -6.83 -6.67 10.38
CA HIS A 245 -6.94 -5.30 10.91
C HIS A 245 -7.32 -4.27 9.83
N GLY A 246 -7.37 -4.67 8.56
CA GLY A 246 -7.74 -3.84 7.41
C GLY A 246 -6.65 -3.71 6.34
N GLY A 247 -5.51 -4.39 6.51
CA GLY A 247 -4.47 -4.50 5.50
C GLY A 247 -4.06 -3.14 4.89
N PHE A 248 -3.79 -3.16 3.58
CA PHE A 248 -3.48 -1.96 2.80
C PHE A 248 -4.57 -1.57 1.82
N ALA A 249 -5.55 -2.44 1.56
CA ALA A 249 -6.62 -2.17 0.62
C ALA A 249 -7.44 -0.91 0.99
N LYS A 250 -8.04 -0.27 -0.02
CA LYS A 250 -8.98 0.86 0.14
C LYS A 250 -10.33 0.58 -0.52
N GLY A 251 -10.61 -0.69 -0.81
CA GLY A 251 -11.82 -1.17 -1.48
C GLY A 251 -11.67 -1.25 -2.99
N PHE A 252 -12.75 -1.64 -3.66
CA PHE A 252 -12.80 -1.85 -5.11
C PHE A 252 -13.50 -0.71 -5.88
N THR A 253 -13.82 0.39 -5.19
CA THR A 253 -14.46 1.56 -5.81
C THR A 253 -13.39 2.59 -6.17
N PRO A 254 -13.26 2.96 -7.46
CA PRO A 254 -12.35 4.03 -7.87
C PRO A 254 -12.77 5.36 -7.25
N ARG A 255 -11.81 6.22 -6.92
CA ARG A 255 -12.10 7.48 -6.24
C ARG A 255 -11.15 8.60 -6.59
N THR A 256 -11.71 9.71 -7.06
CA THR A 256 -10.96 10.96 -7.27
C THR A 256 -11.10 11.88 -6.06
N TYR A 257 -9.97 12.45 -5.65
CA TYR A 257 -9.86 13.48 -4.63
C TYR A 257 -9.45 14.78 -5.30
N ASP A 258 -10.34 15.76 -5.26
CA ASP A 258 -10.14 17.08 -5.85
C ASP A 258 -10.16 18.12 -4.72
N PRO A 259 -9.07 18.88 -4.48
CA PRO A 259 -9.06 19.92 -3.45
C PRO A 259 -10.04 21.05 -3.73
N ALA A 260 -10.47 21.29 -4.98
CA ALA A 260 -11.50 22.25 -5.32
C ALA A 260 -12.92 21.76 -4.96
N HIS A 261 -13.11 20.43 -4.87
CA HIS A 261 -14.37 19.80 -4.52
C HIS A 261 -14.17 18.74 -3.41
N PRO A 262 -13.85 19.16 -2.17
CA PRO A 262 -13.59 18.23 -1.07
C PRO A 262 -14.75 17.24 -0.83
N PRO A 263 -14.48 15.95 -0.57
CA PRO A 263 -15.55 14.99 -0.36
C PRO A 263 -16.40 15.32 0.86
N ALA A 264 -17.71 15.45 0.69
CA ALA A 264 -18.65 15.82 1.77
C ALA A 264 -18.58 14.89 3.00
N GLY A 265 -18.26 13.61 2.80
CA GLY A 265 -18.11 12.60 3.86
C GLY A 265 -16.72 12.54 4.51
N GLU A 266 -15.78 13.43 4.16
CA GLU A 266 -14.42 13.41 4.71
C GLU A 266 -14.08 14.70 5.47
N PRO A 267 -14.55 14.85 6.72
CA PRO A 267 -14.38 16.08 7.49
C PRO A 267 -12.92 16.42 7.81
N LEU A 268 -12.02 15.44 7.68
CA LEU A 268 -10.59 15.59 7.91
C LEU A 268 -9.79 15.84 6.64
N PHE A 269 -10.41 15.88 5.46
CA PHE A 269 -9.72 16.13 4.20
C PHE A 269 -8.90 17.45 4.25
N PRO A 270 -7.64 17.47 3.75
CA PRO A 270 -6.87 16.35 3.17
C PRO A 270 -5.99 15.59 4.19
N PHE A 271 -6.17 15.81 5.50
CA PHE A 271 -5.34 15.25 6.59
C PHE A 271 -5.67 13.80 6.98
N THR A 272 -6.33 13.04 6.10
CA THR A 272 -6.55 11.59 6.24
C THR A 272 -5.88 10.85 5.09
N ALA A 273 -4.59 11.15 4.88
CA ALA A 273 -3.84 10.72 3.72
C ALA A 273 -3.80 9.19 3.51
N GLY A 274 -3.87 8.41 4.59
CA GLY A 274 -3.93 6.95 4.52
C GLY A 274 -5.21 6.40 3.87
N ARG A 275 -6.22 7.23 3.57
CA ARG A 275 -7.38 6.85 2.76
C ARG A 275 -7.10 6.92 1.26
N PHE A 276 -6.09 7.68 0.85
CA PHE A 276 -5.80 7.95 -0.56
C PHE A 276 -5.02 6.82 -1.20
N GLY A 277 -4.20 6.09 -0.44
CA GLY A 277 -3.36 5.00 -0.94
C GLY A 277 -2.24 4.67 0.05
N SER A 278 -1.18 4.03 -0.44
CA SER A 278 0.02 3.71 0.35
C SER A 278 1.25 3.67 -0.56
N GLY A 279 2.43 3.89 0.03
CA GLY A 279 3.70 4.05 -0.68
C GLY A 279 4.09 2.90 -1.62
N ALA A 280 3.68 1.67 -1.32
CA ALA A 280 3.97 0.50 -2.13
C ALA A 280 3.22 0.46 -3.48
N ASN A 281 2.22 1.33 -3.69
CA ASN A 281 1.45 1.39 -4.93
C ASN A 281 0.96 2.83 -5.19
N MET A 282 1.89 3.66 -5.68
CA MET A 282 1.61 5.05 -6.01
C MET A 282 2.36 5.48 -7.27
N ALA A 283 1.79 6.45 -7.98
CA ALA A 283 2.42 7.12 -9.09
C ALA A 283 2.14 8.62 -9.03
N PHE A 284 3.03 9.40 -9.62
CA PHE A 284 2.92 10.84 -9.70
C PHE A 284 3.25 11.30 -11.11
N ARG A 285 2.63 12.40 -11.55
CA ARG A 285 3.15 13.14 -12.69
C ARG A 285 4.54 13.66 -12.29
N THR A 286 5.58 13.26 -13.02
CA THR A 286 6.98 13.51 -12.64
C THR A 286 7.24 15.00 -12.43
N ALA A 287 6.72 15.84 -13.33
CA ALA A 287 6.84 17.29 -13.23
C ALA A 287 6.18 17.87 -11.96
N VAL A 288 5.03 17.34 -11.55
CA VAL A 288 4.30 17.77 -10.35
C VAL A 288 5.09 17.42 -9.09
N LEU A 289 5.60 16.19 -8.99
CA LEU A 289 6.37 15.76 -7.82
C LEU A 289 7.70 16.52 -7.71
N ARG A 290 8.38 16.78 -8.84
CA ARG A 290 9.60 17.61 -8.89
C ARG A 290 9.31 19.05 -8.47
N ALA A 291 8.26 19.67 -9.01
CA ALA A 291 7.84 21.02 -8.63
C ALA A 291 7.46 21.13 -7.15
N ALA A 292 6.95 20.04 -6.56
CA ALA A 292 6.64 19.96 -5.13
C ALA A 292 7.88 19.86 -4.22
N GLY A 293 9.08 19.65 -4.80
CA GLY A 293 10.35 19.43 -4.10
C GLY A 293 10.63 17.97 -3.75
N GLY A 294 9.91 17.01 -4.35
CA GLY A 294 9.98 15.60 -4.01
C GLY A 294 9.36 15.27 -2.64
N PHE A 295 9.81 14.17 -2.05
CA PHE A 295 9.47 13.76 -0.68
C PHE A 295 10.31 14.52 0.34
N ASP A 296 9.80 14.73 1.58
CA ASP A 296 10.62 15.34 2.64
C ASP A 296 11.65 14.32 3.16
N PRO A 297 12.97 14.57 3.00
CA PRO A 297 14.00 13.63 3.44
C PRO A 297 13.98 13.32 4.96
N ALA A 298 13.32 14.17 5.76
CA ALA A 298 13.15 13.96 7.20
C ALA A 298 11.98 13.02 7.56
N THR A 299 11.35 12.39 6.57
CA THR A 299 10.26 11.43 6.71
C THR A 299 10.67 10.03 6.25
N GLY A 300 9.76 9.06 6.33
CA GLY A 300 9.96 7.73 5.77
C GLY A 300 10.76 6.75 6.65
N ALA A 301 10.75 5.48 6.24
CA ALA A 301 11.51 4.43 6.89
C ALA A 301 13.03 4.68 6.78
N GLY A 302 13.83 4.10 7.67
CA GLY A 302 15.29 4.32 7.71
C GLY A 302 15.74 5.60 8.42
N THR A 303 14.81 6.51 8.74
CA THR A 303 15.09 7.72 9.54
C THR A 303 14.50 7.62 10.96
N HIS A 304 14.75 8.62 11.82
CA HIS A 304 14.07 8.74 13.10
C HIS A 304 12.54 8.91 12.98
N ALA A 305 12.02 9.25 11.80
CA ALA A 305 10.61 9.46 11.56
C ALA A 305 9.83 8.15 11.36
N ARG A 306 10.50 7.05 10.98
CA ARG A 306 9.92 5.69 10.84
C ARG A 306 8.86 5.50 9.75
N GLY A 307 8.36 6.56 9.08
CA GLY A 307 7.37 6.47 8.02
C GLY A 307 6.76 7.83 7.64
N GLY A 308 5.70 7.80 6.83
CA GLY A 308 4.87 8.98 6.51
C GLY A 308 5.33 9.81 5.32
N ASP A 309 6.31 9.35 4.54
CA ASP A 309 6.77 10.01 3.32
C ASP A 309 5.74 9.96 2.20
N ASP A 310 5.09 8.82 1.99
CA ASP A 310 3.97 8.63 1.06
C ASP A 310 2.78 9.56 1.39
N LEU A 311 2.36 9.56 2.66
CA LEU A 311 1.27 10.40 3.17
C LEU A 311 1.58 11.89 2.99
N TYR A 312 2.84 12.28 3.21
CA TYR A 312 3.30 13.63 2.92
C TYR A 312 3.18 13.92 1.43
N GLY A 313 3.66 13.04 0.54
CA GLY A 313 3.55 13.17 -0.91
C GLY A 313 2.11 13.40 -1.39
N PHE A 314 1.15 12.61 -0.91
CA PHE A 314 -0.26 12.75 -1.29
C PHE A 314 -0.84 14.11 -0.88
N VAL A 315 -0.62 14.53 0.36
CA VAL A 315 -1.15 15.82 0.83
C VAL A 315 -0.44 16.99 0.13
N ARG A 316 0.83 16.84 -0.23
CA ARG A 316 1.57 17.87 -0.97
C ARG A 316 0.99 18.11 -2.36
N VAL A 317 0.60 17.06 -3.08
CA VAL A 317 -0.09 17.18 -4.37
C VAL A 317 -1.42 17.92 -4.19
N LEU A 318 -2.26 17.48 -3.25
CA LEU A 318 -3.56 18.10 -3.00
C LEU A 318 -3.43 19.56 -2.53
N ALA A 319 -2.45 19.87 -1.67
CA ALA A 319 -2.21 21.23 -1.17
C ALA A 319 -1.65 22.20 -2.23
N GLN A 320 -1.25 21.68 -3.40
CA GLN A 320 -0.84 22.48 -4.56
C GLN A 320 -1.95 22.59 -5.62
N GLY A 321 -3.15 22.09 -5.32
CA GLY A 321 -4.29 22.10 -6.24
C GLY A 321 -4.32 20.91 -7.21
N GLY A 322 -3.35 19.98 -7.12
CA GLY A 322 -3.35 18.76 -7.93
C GLY A 322 -4.44 17.78 -7.48
N ARG A 323 -4.95 16.99 -8.42
CA ARG A 323 -5.90 15.90 -8.12
C ARG A 323 -5.16 14.59 -7.81
N LEU A 324 -5.81 13.73 -7.02
CA LEU A 324 -5.36 12.37 -6.73
C LEU A 324 -6.44 11.36 -7.11
N HIS A 325 -6.09 10.25 -7.76
CA HIS A 325 -7.03 9.20 -8.14
C HIS A 325 -6.63 7.83 -7.58
N TYR A 326 -7.53 7.20 -6.83
CA TYR A 326 -7.39 5.80 -6.39
C TYR A 326 -7.95 4.86 -7.45
N THR A 327 -7.09 3.96 -7.95
CA THR A 327 -7.36 3.03 -9.05
C THR A 327 -7.32 1.58 -8.54
N PRO A 328 -8.45 0.98 -8.14
CA PRO A 328 -8.46 -0.36 -7.56
C PRO A 328 -8.08 -1.48 -8.54
N THR A 329 -8.09 -1.22 -9.85
CA THR A 329 -7.60 -2.15 -10.87
C THR A 329 -6.08 -2.15 -11.01
N ALA A 330 -5.40 -1.10 -10.54
CA ALA A 330 -3.94 -1.06 -10.43
C ALA A 330 -3.50 -1.84 -9.18
N LEU A 331 -3.33 -3.15 -9.30
CA LEU A 331 -3.09 -4.05 -8.19
C LEU A 331 -1.61 -4.38 -8.00
N VAL A 332 -1.17 -4.45 -6.74
CA VAL A 332 0.07 -5.15 -6.34
C VAL A 332 -0.21 -6.13 -5.20
N TRP A 333 0.58 -7.20 -5.14
CA TRP A 333 0.57 -8.20 -4.10
C TRP A 333 1.73 -7.97 -3.15
N HIS A 334 1.46 -7.66 -1.88
CA HIS A 334 2.47 -7.29 -0.90
C HIS A 334 2.84 -8.48 0.00
N HIS A 335 4.14 -8.72 0.17
CA HIS A 335 4.67 -9.69 1.11
C HIS A 335 4.76 -9.08 2.50
N HIS A 336 3.68 -9.26 3.27
CA HIS A 336 3.62 -8.84 4.67
C HIS A 336 4.77 -9.42 5.49
N ARG A 337 5.19 -8.65 6.49
CA ARG A 337 6.21 -9.09 7.44
C ARG A 337 5.73 -10.30 8.25
N GLU A 338 6.65 -11.20 8.56
CA GLU A 338 6.30 -12.55 9.00
C GLU A 338 6.29 -12.72 10.53
N THR A 339 7.05 -11.90 11.26
CA THR A 339 7.25 -12.09 12.70
C THR A 339 6.42 -11.15 13.56
N TRP A 340 6.18 -11.55 14.82
CA TRP A 340 5.55 -10.67 15.80
C TRP A 340 6.35 -9.38 16.02
N ARG A 341 7.68 -9.48 16.10
CA ARG A 341 8.57 -8.33 16.29
C ARG A 341 8.47 -7.34 15.15
N ASP A 342 8.30 -7.84 13.93
CA ASP A 342 8.09 -7.00 12.76
C ASP A 342 6.75 -6.28 12.83
N LEU A 343 5.69 -6.97 13.24
CA LEU A 343 4.37 -6.40 13.42
C LEU A 343 4.36 -5.32 14.52
N GLU A 344 5.10 -5.52 15.61
CA GLU A 344 5.30 -4.49 16.64
C GLU A 344 6.01 -3.23 16.10
N THR A 345 7.06 -3.45 15.31
CA THR A 345 7.80 -2.38 14.65
C THR A 345 6.91 -1.62 13.68
N GLN A 346 6.10 -2.34 12.90
CA GLN A 346 5.15 -1.77 11.95
C GLN A 346 4.04 -1.00 12.66
N ALA A 347 3.44 -1.54 13.71
CA ALA A 347 2.39 -0.85 14.49
C ALA A 347 2.91 0.46 15.10
N TYR A 348 4.11 0.44 15.69
CA TYR A 348 4.77 1.67 16.17
C TYR A 348 5.06 2.64 15.03
N GLY A 349 5.59 2.14 13.91
CA GLY A 349 5.90 2.92 12.71
C GLY A 349 4.69 3.60 12.09
N TYR A 350 3.55 2.92 11.96
CA TYR A 350 2.29 3.52 11.49
C TYR A 350 1.81 4.64 12.40
N GLY A 351 1.93 4.45 13.72
CA GLY A 351 1.64 5.49 14.69
C GLY A 351 2.53 6.72 14.48
N ALA A 352 3.85 6.52 14.42
CA ALA A 352 4.81 7.58 14.23
C ALA A 352 4.63 8.29 12.88
N GLY A 353 4.50 7.53 11.79
CA GLY A 353 4.30 8.04 10.43
C GLY A 353 3.09 8.97 10.31
N LEU A 354 1.96 8.62 10.94
CA LEU A 354 0.75 9.46 10.97
C LEU A 354 1.03 10.87 11.51
N THR A 355 1.76 10.99 12.62
CA THR A 355 2.01 12.32 13.21
C THR A 355 3.27 12.98 12.66
N VAL A 356 4.22 12.21 12.11
CA VAL A 356 5.35 12.72 11.33
C VAL A 356 4.87 13.50 10.13
N TYR A 357 4.01 12.93 9.27
CA TYR A 357 3.63 13.62 8.03
C TYR A 357 2.82 14.89 8.33
N LEU A 358 1.96 14.85 9.35
CA LEU A 358 1.25 16.04 9.83
C LEU A 358 2.23 17.12 10.32
N THR A 359 3.25 16.72 11.09
CA THR A 359 4.30 17.63 11.55
C THR A 359 5.09 18.20 10.37
N ALA A 360 5.46 17.36 9.40
CA ALA A 360 6.17 17.77 8.18
C ALA A 360 5.34 18.76 7.35
N ILE A 361 4.04 18.54 7.21
CA ILE A 361 3.13 19.49 6.54
C ILE A 361 3.15 20.83 7.26
N LEU A 362 2.97 20.86 8.58
CA LEU A 362 2.94 22.12 9.35
C LEU A 362 4.28 22.87 9.29
N VAL A 363 5.40 22.17 9.39
CA VAL A 363 6.73 22.76 9.33
C VAL A 363 7.04 23.34 7.96
N ASN A 364 6.64 22.66 6.87
CA ASN A 364 6.89 23.12 5.50
C ASN A 364 5.80 24.07 4.96
N ARG A 365 4.60 24.08 5.55
CA ARG A 365 3.42 24.88 5.16
C ARG A 365 2.61 25.34 6.38
N PRO A 366 3.11 26.30 7.18
CA PRO A 366 2.44 26.76 8.40
C PRO A 366 1.05 27.38 8.14
N ALA A 367 0.78 27.86 6.92
CA ALA A 367 -0.53 28.36 6.50
C ALA A 367 -1.67 27.32 6.62
N LEU A 368 -1.36 26.01 6.70
CA LEU A 368 -2.35 24.96 6.90
C LEU A 368 -2.76 24.76 8.38
N LEU A 369 -2.10 25.43 9.32
CA LEU A 369 -2.35 25.28 10.75
C LEU A 369 -3.80 25.59 11.16
N PRO A 370 -4.45 26.69 10.72
CA PRO A 370 -5.84 26.97 11.07
C PRO A 370 -6.80 25.87 10.61
N ALA A 371 -6.59 25.37 9.39
CA ALA A 371 -7.41 24.30 8.82
C ALA A 371 -7.26 22.98 9.60
N LEU A 372 -6.05 22.66 10.07
CA LEU A 372 -5.79 21.50 10.91
C LEU A 372 -6.42 21.67 12.31
N LEU A 373 -6.24 22.83 12.96
CA LEU A 373 -6.79 23.11 14.28
C LEU A 373 -8.32 23.06 14.29
N ALA A 374 -8.98 23.60 13.27
CA ALA A 374 -10.43 23.51 13.10
C ALA A 374 -10.95 22.06 13.04
N ARG A 375 -10.09 21.12 12.67
CA ARG A 375 -10.40 19.68 12.54
C ARG A 375 -9.89 18.85 13.72
N LEU A 376 -9.16 19.46 14.66
CA LEU A 376 -8.50 18.74 15.77
C LEU A 376 -9.46 17.89 16.62
N PRO A 377 -10.67 18.35 17.02
CA PRO A 377 -11.58 17.50 17.80
C PRO A 377 -11.98 16.22 17.04
N ARG A 378 -12.32 16.36 15.75
CA ARG A 378 -12.64 15.22 14.87
C ARG A 378 -11.40 14.35 14.61
N GLY A 379 -10.22 14.97 14.52
CA GLY A 379 -8.94 14.28 14.34
C GLY A 379 -8.58 13.41 15.55
N LEU A 380 -8.79 13.91 16.77
CA LEU A 380 -8.59 13.14 18.00
C LEU A 380 -9.58 11.97 18.09
N ALA A 381 -10.85 12.17 17.71
CA ALA A 381 -11.82 11.09 17.61
C ALA A 381 -11.39 10.02 16.58
N HIS A 382 -10.90 10.44 15.42
CA HIS A 382 -10.38 9.54 14.39
C HIS A 382 -9.15 8.75 14.86
N ALA A 383 -8.17 9.40 15.49
CA ALA A 383 -6.98 8.75 16.04
C ALA A 383 -7.34 7.72 17.14
N ARG A 384 -8.34 8.03 17.98
CA ARG A 384 -8.90 7.07 18.94
C ARG A 384 -9.55 5.89 18.23
N ALA A 385 -10.32 6.13 17.18
CA ALA A 385 -10.96 5.06 16.41
C ALA A 385 -9.94 4.15 15.69
N LEU A 386 -8.86 4.71 15.15
CA LEU A 386 -7.78 3.95 14.50
C LEU A 386 -7.07 3.01 15.49
N THR A 387 -6.90 3.44 16.74
CA THR A 387 -6.16 2.69 17.77
C THR A 387 -7.07 1.93 18.73
N ALA A 388 -8.38 2.01 18.52
CA ALA A 388 -9.35 1.28 19.33
C ALA A 388 -9.12 -0.22 19.17
N VAL A 389 -9.20 -0.93 20.29
CA VAL A 389 -9.28 -2.39 20.27
C VAL A 389 -10.65 -2.72 19.70
N ARG A 390 -10.68 -3.45 18.59
CA ARG A 390 -11.93 -3.84 17.94
C ARG A 390 -12.09 -5.34 18.12
N ASP A 391 -13.19 -5.74 18.74
CA ASP A 391 -13.62 -7.13 18.75
C ASP A 391 -14.08 -7.54 17.34
N THR A 392 -14.23 -8.85 17.11
CA THR A 392 -14.57 -9.46 15.81
C THR A 392 -15.93 -9.03 15.26
N ASP A 393 -16.80 -8.45 16.10
CA ASP A 393 -18.23 -8.31 15.83
C ASP A 393 -18.63 -6.96 15.18
N GLY A 394 -17.77 -6.40 14.32
CA GLY A 394 -18.02 -5.09 13.71
C GLY A 394 -17.61 -5.01 12.24
N GLY A 395 -18.51 -4.43 11.43
CA GLY A 395 -18.32 -4.15 10.00
C GLY A 395 -16.94 -3.61 9.64
N GLY A 396 -16.49 -4.01 8.45
CA GLY A 396 -15.15 -3.80 7.92
C GLY A 396 -14.62 -2.38 8.14
N ALA A 397 -13.30 -2.26 8.38
CA ALA A 397 -12.66 -0.95 8.27
C ALA A 397 -12.85 -0.41 6.84
N PRO A 398 -12.69 0.90 6.59
CA PRO A 398 -12.51 1.38 5.21
C PRO A 398 -11.35 0.60 4.57
N GLY A 399 -11.64 -0.20 3.53
CA GLY A 399 -10.67 -1.12 2.92
C GLY A 399 -10.63 -2.53 3.50
N GLY A 400 -11.53 -2.89 4.42
CA GLY A 400 -11.64 -4.25 4.94
C GLY A 400 -12.10 -5.22 3.84
N HIS A 401 -11.41 -6.35 3.77
CA HIS A 401 -11.97 -7.56 3.18
C HIS A 401 -13.15 -8.01 4.04
N ASP A 402 -14.14 -8.66 3.43
CA ASP A 402 -15.33 -9.13 4.13
C ASP A 402 -14.91 -9.90 5.40
N GLU A 403 -15.30 -9.37 6.56
CA GLU A 403 -15.08 -9.88 7.92
C GLU A 403 -13.69 -9.69 8.57
N ARG A 404 -13.70 -9.14 9.80
CA ARG A 404 -12.54 -9.18 10.70
C ARG A 404 -12.53 -10.50 11.44
N THR A 405 -11.71 -11.44 11.00
CA THR A 405 -11.63 -12.76 11.62
C THR A 405 -10.82 -12.78 12.91
N HIS A 406 -9.87 -11.85 13.08
CA HIS A 406 -9.01 -11.80 14.26
C HIS A 406 -8.99 -10.39 14.90
N PRO A 407 -9.19 -10.30 16.23
CA PRO A 407 -9.17 -9.02 16.93
C PRO A 407 -7.74 -8.49 17.05
N TRP A 408 -7.59 -7.18 16.89
CA TRP A 408 -6.27 -6.54 16.94
C TRP A 408 -5.72 -6.50 18.38
N PRO A 409 -4.50 -7.04 18.63
CA PRO A 409 -3.91 -7.09 19.96
C PRO A 409 -3.77 -5.72 20.62
N ARG A 410 -4.12 -5.61 21.91
CA ARG A 410 -4.06 -4.35 22.67
C ARG A 410 -2.64 -3.82 22.75
N ARG A 411 -1.66 -4.71 22.82
CA ARG A 411 -0.23 -4.36 22.79
C ARG A 411 0.13 -3.58 21.53
N LEU A 412 -0.35 -3.99 20.36
CA LEU A 412 -0.12 -3.29 19.10
C LEU A 412 -0.82 -1.93 19.07
N SER A 413 -2.08 -1.84 19.53
CA SER A 413 -2.77 -0.56 19.70
C SER A 413 -2.04 0.42 20.64
N ARG A 414 -1.42 -0.08 21.71
CA ARG A 414 -0.60 0.75 22.63
C ARG A 414 0.69 1.21 21.96
N LEU A 415 1.37 0.34 21.22
CA LEU A 415 2.56 0.69 20.45
C LEU A 415 2.27 1.75 19.40
N GLN A 416 1.18 1.62 18.66
CA GLN A 416 0.75 2.60 17.67
C GLN A 416 0.49 3.97 18.32
N ARG A 417 -0.22 4.03 19.46
CA ARG A 417 -0.40 5.30 20.21
C ARG A 417 0.91 5.90 20.69
N ARG A 418 1.85 5.08 21.17
CA ARG A 418 3.20 5.55 21.55
C ARG A 418 3.95 6.12 20.34
N GLY A 419 3.81 5.48 19.18
CA GLY A 419 4.33 6.00 17.91
C GLY A 419 3.74 7.37 17.59
N MET A 420 2.42 7.54 17.68
CA MET A 420 1.75 8.82 17.42
C MET A 420 2.30 9.96 18.31
N VAL A 421 2.51 9.70 19.60
CA VAL A 421 3.11 10.69 20.51
C VAL A 421 4.56 11.00 20.13
N TYR A 422 5.32 9.99 19.68
CA TYR A 422 6.72 10.16 19.31
C TYR A 422 6.93 10.89 17.98
N GLY A 423 6.02 10.75 17.01
CA GLY A 423 6.23 11.20 15.63
C GLY A 423 6.77 12.64 15.47
N PRO A 424 6.23 13.67 16.14
CA PRO A 424 6.77 15.03 16.05
C PRO A 424 8.24 15.13 16.50
N VAL A 425 8.61 14.45 17.58
CA VAL A 425 9.99 14.37 18.06
C VAL A 425 10.87 13.60 17.07
N GLY A 426 10.36 12.49 16.53
CA GLY A 426 11.04 11.70 15.50
C GLY A 426 11.36 12.53 14.25
N TYR A 427 10.40 13.31 13.77
CA TYR A 427 10.58 14.23 12.64
C TYR A 427 11.64 15.30 12.93
N LEU A 428 11.57 15.97 14.08
CA LEU A 428 12.56 17.00 14.45
C LEU A 428 13.97 16.42 14.58
N ARG A 429 14.12 15.20 15.13
CA ARG A 429 15.39 14.49 15.19
C ARG A 429 15.91 14.13 13.80
N ALA A 430 15.06 13.65 12.91
CA ALA A 430 15.43 13.37 11.52
C ALA A 430 15.90 14.65 10.80
N ARG A 431 15.18 15.77 10.98
CA ARG A 431 15.53 17.07 10.40
C ARG A 431 16.86 17.60 10.95
N TYR A 432 17.11 17.43 12.25
CA TYR A 432 18.39 17.78 12.86
C TYR A 432 19.54 16.94 12.29
N ALA A 433 19.37 15.62 12.20
CA ALA A 433 20.38 14.72 11.62
C ALA A 433 20.76 15.12 10.18
N LEU A 434 19.79 15.48 9.34
CA LEU A 434 20.03 15.94 7.98
C LEU A 434 20.80 17.28 7.89
N ARG A 435 20.63 18.16 8.87
CA ARG A 435 21.36 19.44 8.97
C ARG A 435 22.78 19.25 9.46
N SER A 436 22.98 18.30 10.38
CA SER A 436 24.28 17.99 10.99
C SER A 436 25.14 17.04 10.14
N ALA A 437 24.59 16.42 9.09
CA ALA A 437 25.36 15.60 8.16
C ALA A 437 26.44 16.46 7.43
N PRO A 438 27.69 15.99 7.35
CA PRO A 438 28.76 16.71 6.65
C PRO A 438 28.37 17.02 5.20
N ARG A 439 28.70 18.23 4.72
CA ARG A 439 28.29 18.73 3.39
C ARG A 439 28.91 17.96 2.18
N GLY A 440 29.72 16.93 2.42
CA GLY A 440 30.42 16.15 1.38
C GLY A 440 29.80 14.80 1.03
N THR A 441 28.65 14.42 1.62
CA THR A 441 27.94 13.15 1.34
C THR A 441 26.56 13.36 0.72
N ARG A 442 26.32 14.51 0.06
CA ARG A 442 25.04 14.85 -0.58
C ARG A 442 25.07 14.67 -2.09
#